data_AF-A0A562C3X1-F1
#
_entry.id   AF-A0A562C3X1-F1
#
_cell.length_a   1.000
_cell.length_b   1.000
_cell.length_c   1.000
_cell.angle_alpha   90.00
_cell.angle_beta   90.00
_cell.angle_gamma   90.00
#
_symmetry.space_group_name_H-M   'P 1'
#
loop_
_entity.id
_entity.type
_entity.pdbx_description
1 polymer ?
#
loop_
_entity_poly.entity_id
_entity_poly.type
_entity_poly.pdbx_seq_one_letter_code
_entity_poly.pdbx_strand_id
1 'polypeptide(L)'
;MFPYFDAWKTSAGEGATPAERAFRESVARGEEIFMMRPFYIRDVTHLNTIIGMGNPIKRTCATCHNMQHVGIDGAPGWMDLGTNTLPYAEKTEDLPLFKVTCAPTARPHPYLGHTILTTDPGRALVTGKCVDVGAVNFQQMRGLAERAPYFANGVAADLMEVVEFYDRRFEMQLSAQEKQDLVNFMSTL
;
A
#
# COMPACT_ATOMS: atom_id res chain seq x y z
N MET A 1 2.41 11.80 -8.96
CA MET A 1 3.16 12.63 -8.03
C MET A 1 2.27 13.77 -7.66
N PHE A 2 1.81 13.85 -6.42
CA PHE A 2 1.11 15.05 -5.95
C PHE A 2 2.05 16.23 -6.15
N PRO A 3 1.81 17.15 -7.10
CA PRO A 3 2.53 18.39 -7.04
C PRO A 3 1.95 19.19 -5.85
N TYR A 4 2.79 19.95 -5.14
CA TYR A 4 2.38 20.96 -4.15
C TYR A 4 2.08 20.50 -2.71
N PHE A 5 2.99 19.76 -2.07
CA PHE A 5 3.08 19.82 -0.59
C PHE A 5 4.05 20.88 -0.08
N ASP A 6 4.72 21.64 -0.96
CA ASP A 6 5.54 22.79 -0.55
C ASP A 6 4.74 23.86 0.21
N ALA A 7 3.43 23.98 -0.06
CA ALA A 7 2.55 24.84 0.73
C ALA A 7 2.46 24.41 2.21
N TRP A 8 2.64 23.13 2.51
CA TRP A 8 2.72 22.62 3.89
C TRP A 8 4.08 22.91 4.53
N LYS A 9 5.12 23.15 3.74
CA LYS A 9 6.47 23.55 4.21
C LYS A 9 6.56 25.05 4.50
N THR A 10 5.68 25.88 3.93
CA THR A 10 5.61 27.31 4.26
C THR A 10 4.99 27.54 5.64
N SER A 11 5.42 28.60 6.33
CA SER A 11 4.92 28.96 7.65
C SER A 11 3.38 29.04 7.65
N ALA A 12 2.75 28.48 8.70
CA ALA A 12 1.34 28.72 8.92
C ALA A 12 1.14 30.24 9.04
N GLY A 13 0.29 30.82 8.20
CA GLY A 13 0.13 32.27 8.07
C GLY A 13 -0.12 32.99 9.41
N GLU A 14 -0.02 34.31 9.40
CA GLU A 14 -0.28 35.14 10.59
C GLU A 14 -1.65 34.79 11.19
N GLY A 15 -1.67 34.32 12.45
CA GLY A 15 -2.88 33.92 13.17
C GLY A 15 -3.05 32.42 13.41
N ALA A 16 -2.22 31.54 12.83
CA ALA A 16 -2.30 30.11 13.13
C ALA A 16 -2.05 29.80 14.61
N THR A 17 -2.78 28.83 15.15
CA THR A 17 -2.57 28.29 16.49
C THR A 17 -1.30 27.43 16.55
N PRO A 18 -0.71 27.20 17.74
CA PRO A 18 0.39 26.25 17.89
C PRO A 18 0.04 24.84 17.39
N ALA A 19 -1.20 24.39 17.59
CA ALA A 19 -1.66 23.08 17.15
C ALA A 19 -1.72 22.96 15.62
N GLU A 20 -2.25 23.99 14.94
CA GLU A 20 -2.27 24.02 13.47
C GLU A 20 -0.85 24.04 12.89
N ARG A 21 0.08 24.79 13.49
CA ARG A 21 1.50 24.76 13.09
C ARG A 21 2.09 23.35 13.22
N ALA A 22 1.91 22.72 14.38
CA ALA A 22 2.42 21.37 14.62
C ALA A 22 1.83 20.33 13.66
N PHE A 23 0.53 20.42 13.36
CA PHE A 23 -0.11 19.56 12.37
C PHE A 23 0.47 19.76 10.97
N ARG A 24 0.64 21.01 10.51
CA ARG A 24 1.22 21.30 9.19
C ARG A 24 2.65 20.79 9.06
N GLU A 25 3.47 20.96 10.10
CA GLU A 25 4.83 20.43 10.15
C GLU A 25 4.83 18.89 10.09
N SER A 26 3.87 18.24 10.77
CA SER A 26 3.69 16.79 10.72
C SER A 26 3.31 16.30 9.32
N VAL A 27 2.37 16.98 8.65
CA VAL A 27 2.00 16.70 7.25
C VAL A 27 3.21 16.83 6.32
N ALA A 28 4.02 17.88 6.48
CA ALA A 28 5.21 18.09 5.67
C ALA A 28 6.26 16.96 5.85
N ARG A 29 6.49 16.51 7.08
CA ARG A 29 7.37 15.34 7.34
C ARG A 29 6.78 14.05 6.77
N GLY A 30 5.47 13.87 6.88
CA GLY A 30 4.77 12.71 6.34
C GLY A 30 4.88 12.62 4.82
N GLU A 31 4.75 13.75 4.12
CA GLU A 31 5.00 13.83 2.68
C GLU A 31 6.43 13.41 2.34
N GLU A 32 7.42 13.94 3.04
CA GLU A 32 8.82 13.59 2.81
C GLU A 32 9.08 12.09 3.00
N ILE A 33 8.52 11.49 4.06
CA ILE A 33 8.60 10.05 4.28
C ILE A 33 7.96 9.29 3.11
N PHE A 34 6.75 9.66 2.72
CA PHE A 34 6.01 9.00 1.64
C PHE A 34 6.75 9.04 0.30
N MET A 35 7.34 10.19 -0.02
CA MET A 35 7.99 10.44 -1.30
C MET A 35 9.41 9.87 -1.34
N MET A 36 10.18 10.06 -0.26
CA MET A 36 11.63 9.96 -0.29
C MET A 36 12.20 8.85 0.58
N ARG A 37 11.54 8.42 1.67
CA ARG A 37 12.09 7.39 2.56
C ARG A 37 12.02 6.03 1.87
N PRO A 38 13.16 5.40 1.56
CA PRO A 38 13.15 4.11 0.89
C PRO A 38 13.00 2.97 1.90
N PHE A 39 12.28 1.93 1.49
CA PHE A 39 12.18 0.65 2.17
C PHE A 39 12.34 -0.50 1.18
N TYR A 40 12.53 -1.72 1.69
CA TYR A 40 12.68 -2.90 0.86
C TYR A 40 11.34 -3.57 0.62
N ILE A 41 10.90 -3.60 -0.63
CA ILE A 41 9.72 -4.34 -1.04
C ILE A 41 10.16 -5.77 -1.39
N ARG A 42 9.55 -6.74 -0.71
CA ARG A 42 9.80 -8.17 -0.87
C ARG A 42 8.53 -8.91 -1.18
N ASP A 43 8.65 -9.91 -2.03
CA ASP A 43 7.61 -10.92 -2.21
C ASP A 43 6.25 -10.36 -2.68
N VAL A 44 6.27 -9.25 -3.41
CA VAL A 44 5.09 -8.67 -4.06
C VAL A 44 5.03 -9.16 -5.49
N THR A 45 4.02 -9.97 -5.80
CA THR A 45 3.83 -10.48 -7.16
C THR A 45 3.51 -9.35 -8.12
N HIS A 46 3.96 -9.51 -9.36
CA HIS A 46 4.02 -8.50 -10.43
C HIS A 46 5.05 -7.40 -10.24
N LEU A 47 5.34 -6.95 -9.02
CA LEU A 47 6.42 -5.97 -8.78
C LEU A 47 7.80 -6.61 -8.83
N ASN A 48 8.06 -7.53 -7.91
CA ASN A 48 9.38 -8.10 -7.70
C ASN A 48 9.70 -9.19 -8.74
N THR A 49 8.69 -9.84 -9.31
CA THR A 49 8.86 -11.12 -10.04
C THR A 49 8.46 -11.14 -11.49
N ILE A 50 7.44 -10.36 -11.89
CA ILE A 50 6.99 -10.37 -13.30
C ILE A 50 7.63 -9.21 -14.06
N ILE A 51 7.60 -8.01 -13.50
CA ILE A 51 8.37 -6.87 -14.01
C ILE A 51 9.87 -7.08 -13.75
N GLY A 52 10.20 -7.91 -12.74
CA GLY A 52 11.58 -8.37 -12.51
C GLY A 52 12.51 -7.27 -11.98
N MET A 53 11.98 -6.30 -11.24
CA MET A 53 12.77 -5.19 -10.72
C MET A 53 13.68 -5.57 -9.53
N GLY A 54 13.77 -6.86 -9.20
CA GLY A 54 14.57 -7.42 -8.11
C GLY A 54 13.73 -7.84 -6.90
N ASN A 55 14.27 -8.74 -6.07
CA ASN A 55 13.66 -9.16 -4.81
C ASN A 55 14.73 -9.43 -3.74
N PRO A 56 14.87 -8.58 -2.69
CA PRO A 56 14.14 -7.33 -2.46
C PRO A 56 14.46 -6.24 -3.49
N ILE A 57 13.59 -5.23 -3.57
CA ILE A 57 13.86 -3.97 -4.28
C ILE A 57 13.72 -2.78 -3.33
N LYS A 58 14.63 -1.81 -3.41
CA LYS A 58 14.58 -0.58 -2.60
C LYS A 58 13.78 0.52 -3.30
N ARG A 59 12.62 0.90 -2.75
CA ARG A 59 11.64 1.83 -3.34
C ARG A 59 10.91 2.64 -2.26
N THR A 60 10.06 3.57 -2.68
CA THR A 60 9.25 4.45 -1.81
C THR A 60 7.76 4.26 -2.07
N CYS A 61 6.88 4.82 -1.22
CA CYS A 61 5.43 4.74 -1.42
C CYS A 61 5.01 5.37 -2.76
N ALA A 62 5.68 6.47 -3.12
CA ALA A 62 5.51 7.16 -4.40
C ALA A 62 5.94 6.35 -5.63
N THR A 63 6.54 5.16 -5.47
CA THR A 63 6.81 4.27 -6.60
C THR A 63 5.51 3.69 -7.16
N CYS A 64 4.56 3.29 -6.30
CA CYS A 64 3.26 2.78 -6.72
C CYS A 64 2.21 3.89 -6.74
N HIS A 65 2.28 4.85 -5.82
CA HIS A 65 1.35 5.98 -5.76
C HIS A 65 1.86 7.17 -6.59
N ASN A 66 2.11 6.93 -7.88
CA ASN A 66 2.91 7.80 -8.74
C ASN A 66 2.11 8.66 -9.74
N MET A 67 0.81 8.45 -9.93
CA MET A 67 0.01 9.27 -10.85
C MET A 67 -0.22 10.66 -10.26
N GLN A 68 -0.07 11.71 -11.07
CA GLN A 68 -0.24 13.08 -10.60
C GLN A 68 -1.67 13.36 -10.13
N HIS A 69 -1.79 14.07 -9.01
CA HIS A 69 -3.06 14.49 -8.38
C HIS A 69 -4.04 13.39 -7.93
N VAL A 70 -3.79 12.12 -8.24
CA VAL A 70 -4.71 11.01 -7.96
C VAL A 70 -4.05 9.95 -7.08
N GLY A 71 -2.72 9.78 -7.18
CA GLY A 71 -1.99 8.82 -6.36
C GLY A 71 -2.32 7.36 -6.69
N ILE A 72 -2.99 7.09 -7.82
CA ILE A 72 -3.09 5.73 -8.39
C ILE A 72 -1.76 5.37 -9.07
N ASP A 73 -1.53 4.09 -9.34
CA ASP A 73 -0.39 3.67 -10.15
C ASP A 73 -0.59 4.13 -11.60
N GLY A 74 0.36 4.91 -12.11
CA GLY A 74 0.38 5.37 -13.49
C GLY A 74 0.81 4.29 -14.47
N ALA A 75 1.44 3.22 -13.98
CA ALA A 75 1.54 1.97 -14.72
C ALA A 75 0.30 1.10 -14.40
N PRO A 76 -0.24 0.31 -15.35
CA PRO A 76 -1.35 -0.60 -15.09
C PRO A 76 -0.89 -1.83 -14.26
N GLY A 77 -0.39 -1.58 -13.05
CA GLY A 77 0.09 -2.59 -12.12
C GLY A 77 -1.07 -3.27 -11.39
N TRP A 78 -1.12 -4.59 -11.48
CA TRP A 78 -1.90 -5.43 -10.56
C TRP A 78 -0.91 -6.14 -9.67
N MET A 79 -1.05 -6.08 -8.36
CA MET A 79 -0.04 -6.64 -7.46
C MET A 79 -0.70 -7.34 -6.28
N ASP A 80 -0.07 -8.42 -5.80
CA ASP A 80 -0.43 -9.03 -4.53
C ASP A 80 0.46 -8.45 -3.43
N LEU A 81 -0.09 -7.51 -2.66
CA LEU A 81 0.59 -6.93 -1.50
C LEU A 81 0.55 -7.85 -0.27
N GLY A 82 -0.27 -8.91 -0.31
CA GLY A 82 -0.54 -9.76 0.83
C GLY A 82 -1.60 -9.21 1.78
N THR A 83 -2.55 -8.40 1.28
CA THR A 83 -3.71 -7.94 2.06
C THR A 83 -4.80 -9.01 2.15
N ASN A 84 -4.93 -9.84 1.10
CA ASN A 84 -5.92 -10.92 1.01
C ASN A 84 -5.30 -12.32 1.09
N THR A 85 -3.99 -12.43 0.83
CA THR A 85 -3.30 -13.71 0.65
C THR A 85 -2.37 -14.04 1.82
N LEU A 86 -2.46 -15.26 2.35
CA LEU A 86 -1.57 -15.76 3.40
C LEU A 86 -0.14 -15.97 2.85
N PRO A 87 0.92 -15.81 3.69
CA PRO A 87 0.87 -15.66 5.14
C PRO A 87 0.75 -14.22 5.64
N TYR A 88 0.75 -13.22 4.76
CA TYR A 88 0.81 -11.82 5.15
C TYR A 88 -0.55 -11.22 5.51
N ALA A 89 -1.62 -11.73 4.90
CA ALA A 89 -2.95 -11.24 5.19
C ALA A 89 -3.36 -11.54 6.63
N GLU A 90 -4.02 -10.58 7.26
CA GLU A 90 -4.69 -10.82 8.52
C GLU A 90 -5.86 -11.78 8.29
N LYS A 91 -5.98 -12.78 9.17
CA LYS A 91 -7.11 -13.70 9.13
C LYS A 91 -8.33 -12.98 9.68
N THR A 92 -9.35 -12.85 8.84
CA THR A 92 -10.69 -12.46 9.27
C THR A 92 -11.61 -13.68 9.17
N GLU A 93 -12.50 -13.84 10.14
CA GLU A 93 -13.51 -14.90 10.13
C GLU A 93 -14.72 -14.54 9.26
N ASP A 94 -14.88 -13.25 8.93
CA ASP A 94 -16.02 -12.72 8.18
C ASP A 94 -15.88 -12.90 6.67
N LEU A 95 -14.68 -13.19 6.16
CA LEU A 95 -14.43 -13.45 4.75
C LEU A 95 -14.11 -14.93 4.49
N PRO A 96 -14.57 -15.48 3.35
CA PRO A 96 -14.25 -16.86 2.98
C PRO A 96 -12.75 -17.02 2.75
N LEU A 97 -12.19 -18.15 3.19
CA LEU A 97 -10.82 -18.53 2.86
C LEU A 97 -10.82 -19.52 1.69
N PHE A 98 -10.42 -19.07 0.51
CA PHE A 98 -10.28 -19.92 -0.67
C PHE A 98 -8.94 -20.63 -0.68
N LYS A 99 -8.96 -21.92 -1.03
CA LYS A 99 -7.77 -22.67 -1.42
C LYS A 99 -7.72 -22.77 -2.94
N VAL A 100 -6.81 -22.02 -3.56
CA VAL A 100 -6.54 -22.10 -4.99
C VAL A 100 -5.45 -23.13 -5.22
N THR A 101 -5.74 -24.15 -6.03
CA THR A 101 -4.75 -25.16 -6.45
C THR A 101 -4.53 -25.07 -7.96
N CYS A 102 -3.29 -24.79 -8.32
CA CYS A 102 -2.84 -24.58 -9.67
C CYS A 102 -2.47 -25.88 -10.36
N ALA A 103 -2.75 -25.97 -11.66
CA ALA A 103 -2.24 -27.06 -12.49
C ALA A 103 -0.69 -27.09 -12.45
N PRO A 104 -0.06 -28.27 -12.46
CA PRO A 104 1.40 -28.37 -12.47
C PRO A 104 2.07 -27.69 -13.67
N THR A 105 1.36 -27.58 -14.79
CA THR A 105 1.83 -26.92 -16.02
C THR A 105 1.59 -25.42 -16.04
N ALA A 106 0.78 -24.88 -15.13
CA ALA A 106 0.54 -23.45 -15.06
C ALA A 106 1.77 -22.76 -14.49
N ARG A 107 2.06 -21.54 -14.94
CA ARG A 107 3.08 -20.70 -14.31
C ARG A 107 2.67 -20.45 -12.84
N PRO A 108 3.46 -20.86 -11.84
CA PRO A 108 3.08 -20.74 -10.44
C PRO A 108 3.11 -19.29 -9.97
N HIS A 109 2.37 -19.01 -8.90
CA HIS A 109 2.57 -17.78 -8.16
C HIS A 109 4.01 -17.76 -7.62
N PRO A 110 4.85 -16.76 -7.96
CA PRO A 110 6.29 -16.83 -7.72
C PRO A 110 6.72 -17.07 -6.27
N TYR A 111 5.91 -16.61 -5.31
CA TYR A 111 6.23 -16.70 -3.87
C TYR A 111 5.43 -17.73 -3.10
N LEU A 112 4.28 -18.12 -3.65
CA LEU A 112 3.32 -18.98 -2.94
C LEU A 112 3.23 -20.36 -3.58
N GLY A 113 3.82 -20.53 -4.77
CA GLY A 113 3.81 -21.78 -5.51
C GLY A 113 2.45 -22.06 -6.14
N HIS A 114 2.03 -23.33 -6.05
CA HIS A 114 0.81 -23.82 -6.71
C HIS A 114 -0.38 -23.98 -5.76
N THR A 115 -0.21 -23.86 -4.45
CA THR A 115 -1.32 -23.93 -3.49
C THR A 115 -1.34 -22.64 -2.68
N ILE A 116 -2.40 -21.87 -2.85
CA ILE A 116 -2.51 -20.51 -2.32
C ILE A 116 -3.76 -20.41 -1.48
N LEU A 117 -3.65 -19.81 -0.30
CA LEU A 117 -4.76 -19.49 0.58
C LEU A 117 -5.01 -17.99 0.53
N THR A 118 -6.20 -17.59 0.11
CA THR A 118 -6.55 -16.17 -0.07
C THR A 118 -8.03 -15.92 0.21
N THR A 119 -8.36 -14.76 0.74
CA THR A 119 -9.76 -14.32 0.91
C THR A 119 -10.37 -13.78 -0.38
N ASP A 120 -9.52 -13.39 -1.34
CA ASP A 120 -9.93 -12.91 -2.66
C ASP A 120 -8.88 -13.28 -3.71
N PRO A 121 -9.18 -14.19 -4.65
CA PRO A 121 -8.28 -14.51 -5.76
C PRO A 121 -7.98 -13.33 -6.69
N GLY A 122 -8.74 -12.24 -6.63
CA GLY A 122 -8.47 -10.99 -7.31
C GLY A 122 -8.47 -11.14 -8.83
N ARG A 123 -7.42 -10.62 -9.48
CA ARG A 123 -7.26 -10.66 -10.95
C ARG A 123 -7.33 -12.07 -11.53
N ALA A 124 -6.96 -13.11 -10.79
CA ALA A 124 -7.09 -14.49 -11.26
C ALA A 124 -8.52 -14.90 -11.62
N LEU A 125 -9.54 -14.28 -11.02
CA LEU A 125 -10.94 -14.51 -11.39
C LEU A 125 -11.26 -14.04 -12.82
N VAL A 126 -10.51 -13.06 -13.32
CA VAL A 126 -10.67 -12.52 -14.68
C VAL A 126 -9.75 -13.25 -15.66
N THR A 127 -8.50 -13.49 -15.28
CA THR A 127 -7.49 -14.03 -16.21
C THR A 127 -7.43 -15.55 -16.26
N GLY A 128 -7.90 -16.23 -15.21
CA GLY A 128 -7.74 -17.67 -15.01
C GLY A 128 -6.29 -18.11 -14.76
N LYS A 129 -5.35 -17.17 -14.53
CA LYS A 129 -3.92 -17.49 -14.38
C LYS A 129 -3.51 -17.54 -12.91
N CYS A 130 -2.75 -18.58 -12.57
CA CYS A 130 -2.21 -18.77 -11.23
C CYS A 130 -1.26 -17.68 -10.75
N VAL A 131 -0.53 -17.04 -11.66
CA VAL A 131 0.36 -15.92 -11.32
C VAL A 131 -0.39 -14.67 -10.87
N ASP A 132 -1.69 -14.59 -11.13
CA ASP A 132 -2.52 -13.41 -10.85
C ASP A 132 -3.34 -13.57 -9.56
N VAL A 133 -3.17 -14.67 -8.83
CA VAL A 133 -3.91 -14.92 -7.58
C VAL A 133 -3.52 -13.88 -6.53
N GLY A 134 -4.53 -13.25 -5.91
CA GLY A 134 -4.35 -12.21 -4.91
C GLY A 134 -4.01 -10.83 -5.49
N ALA A 135 -3.74 -10.74 -6.80
CA ALA A 135 -3.35 -9.48 -7.41
C ALA A 135 -4.56 -8.54 -7.57
N VAL A 136 -4.44 -7.32 -7.05
CA VAL A 136 -5.47 -6.27 -7.11
C VAL A 136 -4.90 -4.98 -7.71
N ASN A 137 -5.78 -4.08 -8.14
CA ASN A 137 -5.39 -2.76 -8.63
C ASN A 137 -5.09 -1.81 -7.45
N PHE A 138 -4.12 -0.93 -7.61
CA PHE A 138 -3.81 0.10 -6.63
C PHE A 138 -4.97 1.10 -6.48
N GLN A 139 -5.33 1.37 -5.24
CA GLN A 139 -6.36 2.37 -4.97
C GLN A 139 -5.81 3.77 -5.20
N GLN A 140 -6.64 4.64 -5.78
CA GLN A 140 -6.36 6.07 -5.79
C GLN A 140 -6.36 6.62 -4.36
N MET A 141 -5.59 7.67 -4.14
CA MET A 141 -5.45 8.30 -2.82
C MET A 141 -6.25 9.59 -2.69
N ARG A 142 -6.90 10.08 -3.75
CA ARG A 142 -7.74 11.27 -3.67
C ARG A 142 -9.00 10.98 -2.85
N GLY A 143 -9.24 11.78 -1.83
CA GLY A 143 -10.32 11.63 -0.87
C GLY A 143 -10.16 10.38 -0.01
N LEU A 144 -8.93 10.00 0.30
CA LEU A 144 -8.60 8.81 1.10
C LEU A 144 -9.12 8.95 2.53
N ALA A 145 -9.04 10.14 3.12
CA ALA A 145 -9.39 10.36 4.53
C ALA A 145 -10.82 9.90 4.90
N GLU A 146 -11.76 9.99 3.96
CA GLU A 146 -13.19 9.73 4.17
C GLU A 146 -13.63 8.31 3.73
N ARG A 147 -12.68 7.36 3.62
CA ARG A 147 -12.91 6.05 2.98
C ARG A 147 -12.69 4.84 3.88
N ALA A 148 -12.56 5.06 5.19
CA ALA A 148 -12.51 3.94 6.13
C ALA A 148 -13.78 3.05 6.01
N PRO A 149 -13.65 1.72 6.18
CA PRO A 149 -12.40 0.97 6.36
C PRO A 149 -11.61 0.81 5.03
N TYR A 150 -10.30 0.65 5.14
CA TYR A 150 -9.33 0.61 4.06
C TYR A 150 -9.00 -0.80 3.56
N PHE A 151 -8.34 -0.85 2.40
CA PHE A 151 -8.08 -2.04 1.57
C PHE A 151 -9.35 -2.68 0.99
N ALA A 152 -9.18 -3.51 -0.04
CA ALA A 152 -10.32 -4.12 -0.77
C ALA A 152 -11.18 -5.04 0.12
N ASN A 153 -10.59 -5.58 1.20
CA ASN A 153 -11.26 -6.41 2.19
C ASN A 153 -11.73 -5.65 3.43
N GLY A 154 -11.50 -4.33 3.51
CA GLY A 154 -11.90 -3.51 4.66
C GLY A 154 -11.20 -3.88 5.97
N VAL A 155 -10.00 -4.48 5.92
CA VAL A 155 -9.33 -5.02 7.12
C VAL A 155 -8.71 -3.94 8.02
N ALA A 156 -8.45 -2.75 7.49
CA ALA A 156 -7.89 -1.64 8.26
C ALA A 156 -8.99 -0.63 8.59
N ALA A 157 -9.33 -0.47 9.87
CA ALA A 157 -10.37 0.42 10.35
C ALA A 157 -10.01 1.91 10.22
N ASP A 158 -8.72 2.24 10.28
CA ASP A 158 -8.24 3.62 10.19
C ASP A 158 -6.90 3.74 9.43
N LEU A 159 -6.42 4.99 9.25
CA LEU A 159 -5.16 5.27 8.55
C LEU A 159 -3.93 4.76 9.29
N MET A 160 -3.99 4.64 10.63
CA MET A 160 -2.87 4.10 11.41
C MET A 160 -2.70 2.62 11.09
N GLU A 161 -3.80 1.86 11.03
CA GLU A 161 -3.76 0.45 10.65
C GLU A 161 -3.24 0.24 9.22
N VAL A 162 -3.52 1.16 8.29
CA VAL A 162 -2.90 1.17 6.96
C VAL A 162 -1.38 1.29 7.07
N VAL A 163 -0.87 2.29 7.82
CA VAL A 163 0.58 2.46 8.01
C VAL A 163 1.21 1.24 8.67
N GLU A 164 0.58 0.72 9.72
CA GLU A 164 1.05 -0.44 10.46
C GLU A 164 1.10 -1.71 9.59
N PHE A 165 0.12 -1.91 8.69
CA PHE A 165 0.16 -3.00 7.73
C PHE A 165 1.42 -2.92 6.87
N TYR A 166 1.71 -1.75 6.27
CA TYR A 166 2.89 -1.57 5.43
C TYR A 166 4.21 -1.69 6.21
N ASP A 167 4.26 -1.13 7.43
CA ASP A 167 5.43 -1.20 8.31
C ASP A 167 5.77 -2.65 8.67
N ARG A 168 4.76 -3.46 9.03
CA ARG A 168 4.95 -4.89 9.31
C ARG A 168 5.27 -5.69 8.04
N ARG A 169 4.52 -5.47 6.95
CA ARG A 169 4.66 -6.22 5.70
C ARG A 169 6.04 -6.07 5.06
N PHE A 170 6.64 -4.89 5.20
CA PHE A 170 7.93 -4.56 4.59
C PHE A 170 9.04 -4.24 5.59
N GLU A 171 8.81 -4.48 6.88
CA GLU A 171 9.77 -4.26 7.96
C GLU A 171 10.40 -2.86 7.89
N MET A 172 9.55 -1.84 7.72
CA MET A 172 10.03 -0.46 7.47
C MET A 172 10.68 0.17 8.71
N GLN A 173 10.39 -0.38 9.90
CA GLN A 173 10.90 0.07 11.20
C GLN A 173 10.60 1.56 11.42
N LEU A 174 9.38 1.98 11.12
CA LEU A 174 8.94 3.34 11.33
C LEU A 174 8.84 3.63 12.83
N SER A 175 9.39 4.77 13.26
CA SER A 175 9.16 5.28 14.61
C SER A 175 7.71 5.71 14.80
N ALA A 176 7.26 5.82 16.06
CA ALA A 176 5.90 6.30 16.36
C ALA A 176 5.62 7.69 15.75
N GLN A 177 6.62 8.58 15.72
CA GLN A 177 6.50 9.90 15.10
C GLN A 177 6.32 9.80 13.58
N GLU A 178 7.10 8.94 12.92
CA GLU A 178 7.02 8.74 11.47
C GLU A 178 5.67 8.15 11.04
N LYS A 179 5.12 7.23 11.85
CA LYS A 179 3.78 6.68 11.63
C LYS A 179 2.72 7.77 11.75
N GLN A 180 2.78 8.59 12.80
CA GLN A 180 1.84 9.70 12.98
C GLN A 180 1.95 10.76 11.87
N ASP A 181 3.18 11.07 11.43
CA ASP A 181 3.43 12.01 10.33
C ASP A 181 2.82 11.48 9.02
N LEU A 182 2.98 10.20 8.72
CA LEU A 182 2.31 9.56 7.57
C LEU A 182 0.79 9.59 7.68
N VAL A 183 0.23 9.29 8.85
CA VAL A 183 -1.23 9.38 9.09
C VAL A 183 -1.75 10.79 8.85
N ASN A 184 -1.06 11.80 9.40
CA ASN A 184 -1.44 13.20 9.21
C ASN A 184 -1.32 13.63 7.75
N PHE A 185 -0.28 13.18 7.04
CA PHE A 185 -0.17 13.43 5.60
C PHE A 185 -1.36 12.80 4.84
N MET A 186 -1.64 11.51 5.07
CA MET A 186 -2.72 10.80 4.39
C MET A 186 -4.12 11.33 4.71
N SER A 187 -4.33 11.92 5.89
CA SER A 187 -5.62 12.55 6.25
C SER A 187 -5.91 13.83 5.46
N THR A 188 -4.93 14.37 4.74
CA THR A 188 -5.10 15.54 3.87
C THR A 188 -5.36 15.19 2.40
N LEU A 189 -5.43 13.89 2.06
CA LEU A 189 -5.52 13.39 0.69
C LEU A 189 -6.95 13.07 0.24
#